data_AF-X1IAB8-F1
#
_entry.id   AF-X1IAB8-F1
#
_cell.length_a   1.000
_cell.length_b   1.000
_cell.length_c   1.000
_cell.angle_alpha   90.00
_cell.angle_beta   90.00
_cell.angle_gamma   90.00
#
_symmetry.space_group_name_H-M   'P 1'
#
loop_
_entity.id
_entity.type
_entity.pdbx_description
1 polymer ?
#
loop_
_entity_poly.entity_id
_entity_poly.type
_entity_poly.pdbx_seq_one_letter_code
_entity_poly.pdbx_strand_id
1 'polypeptide(L)'
;MFGEPPIIKGTVIDFLIPPVEYTSSSILKGVEEIYKNPKKIFANKDVPKVTVAYIPKTDDLMHNKGFDHPEYIQEVIDCDRYIGSLIKTLKNTGYYDSTAIGIISDHGNYKSEKLYDIAPFFKDKGFTQYLPRKGIGDFDCAMGGLGFFNFPGDNWFNHPTIEQLKNFG
;
A
#
# COMPACT_ATOMS: atom_id res chain seq x y z
N MET A 1 4.37 -23.81 -32.22
CA MET A 1 5.72 -23.98 -31.63
C MET A 1 5.99 -22.70 -30.85
N PHE A 2 5.52 -22.63 -29.61
CA PHE A 2 5.75 -21.49 -28.73
C PHE A 2 7.01 -21.82 -27.92
N GLY A 3 8.10 -21.11 -28.18
CA GLY A 3 9.35 -21.29 -27.44
C GLY A 3 9.15 -20.92 -25.97
N GLU A 4 9.82 -21.65 -25.09
CA GLU A 4 9.83 -21.32 -23.66
C GLU A 4 10.38 -19.89 -23.46
N PRO A 5 9.80 -19.11 -22.54
CA PRO A 5 10.31 -17.78 -22.23
C PRO A 5 11.73 -17.88 -21.67
N PRO A 6 12.64 -16.94 -22.02
CA PRO A 6 14.01 -16.97 -21.56
C PRO A 6 14.06 -16.83 -20.04
N ILE A 7 14.78 -17.75 -19.39
CA ILE A 7 15.10 -17.68 -17.96
C ILE A 7 16.06 -16.49 -17.77
N ILE A 8 15.56 -15.38 -17.24
CA ILE A 8 16.39 -14.25 -16.82
C ILE A 8 17.10 -14.66 -15.53
N LYS A 9 18.32 -15.23 -15.66
CA LYS A 9 19.22 -15.43 -14.52
C LYS A 9 19.86 -14.09 -14.14
N GLY A 10 19.13 -13.30 -13.36
CA GLY A 10 19.68 -12.15 -12.64
C GLY A 10 19.37 -12.33 -11.16
N THR A 11 20.38 -12.25 -10.30
CA THR A 11 20.16 -12.11 -8.85
C THR A 11 19.46 -10.79 -8.62
N VAL A 12 18.17 -10.81 -8.32
CA VAL A 12 17.46 -9.64 -7.79
C VAL A 12 17.97 -9.46 -6.37
N ILE A 13 18.73 -8.38 -6.13
CA ILE A 13 19.14 -8.01 -4.78
C ILE A 13 18.13 -6.96 -4.31
N ASP A 14 17.18 -7.39 -3.50
CA ASP A 14 16.25 -6.48 -2.83
C ASP A 14 16.99 -5.76 -1.70
N PHE A 15 17.18 -4.45 -1.87
CA PHE A 15 17.74 -3.59 -0.82
C PHE A 15 16.63 -2.71 -0.24
N LEU A 16 16.30 -2.94 1.03
CA LEU A 16 15.39 -2.09 1.79
C LEU A 16 16.21 -1.11 2.63
N ILE A 17 16.14 0.18 2.29
CA ILE A 17 16.66 1.26 3.16
C ILE A 17 15.43 1.93 3.79
N PRO A 18 15.04 1.55 5.02
CA PRO A 18 13.93 2.21 5.69
C PRO A 18 14.34 3.64 6.04
N PRO A 19 13.54 4.66 5.68
CA PRO A 19 13.79 6.01 6.14
C PRO A 19 13.54 6.10 7.66
N VAL A 20 14.19 7.06 8.32
CA VAL A 20 13.98 7.33 9.77
C VAL A 20 12.53 7.73 10.06
N GLU A 21 11.89 8.43 9.11
CA GLU A 21 10.45 8.72 9.09
C GLU A 21 9.97 8.54 7.66
N TYR A 22 8.79 7.94 7.44
CA TYR A 22 8.25 7.73 6.09
C TYR A 22 7.59 9.00 5.53
N THR A 23 8.37 10.05 5.28
CA THR A 23 7.92 11.31 4.64
C THR A 23 8.32 11.36 3.18
N SER A 24 7.60 12.15 2.36
CA SER A 24 7.97 12.35 0.95
C SER A 24 9.40 12.81 0.77
N SER A 25 9.86 13.72 1.64
CA SER A 25 11.24 14.20 1.65
C SER A 25 12.25 13.07 1.86
N SER A 26 12.05 12.27 2.90
CA SER A 26 13.00 11.21 3.27
C SER A 26 13.15 10.16 2.16
N ILE A 27 12.03 9.74 1.57
CA ILE A 27 11.97 8.68 0.58
C ILE A 27 12.62 9.18 -0.72
N LEU A 28 12.19 10.33 -1.22
CA LEU A 28 12.70 10.87 -2.48
C LEU A 28 14.16 11.31 -2.37
N LYS A 29 14.61 11.86 -1.24
CA LYS A 29 16.04 12.12 -1.00
C LYS A 29 16.86 10.84 -0.88
N GLY A 30 16.29 9.77 -0.32
CA GLY A 30 16.92 8.44 -0.33
C GLY A 30 17.15 7.93 -1.75
N VAL A 31 16.15 8.08 -2.61
CA VAL A 31 16.28 7.78 -4.05
C VAL A 31 17.34 8.67 -4.70
N GLU A 32 17.35 9.97 -4.44
CA GLU A 32 18.38 10.86 -4.98
C GLU A 32 19.82 10.41 -4.61
N GLU A 33 20.05 9.98 -3.36
CA GLU A 33 21.37 9.54 -2.92
C GLU A 33 21.83 8.25 -3.62
N ILE A 34 20.90 7.37 -3.99
CA ILE A 34 21.18 6.20 -4.84
C ILE A 34 21.77 6.62 -6.18
N TYR A 35 21.19 7.64 -6.84
CA TYR A 35 21.69 8.09 -8.15
C TYR A 35 22.94 8.96 -8.04
N LYS A 36 23.12 9.69 -6.95
CA LYS A 36 24.34 10.49 -6.69
C LYS A 36 25.53 9.61 -6.33
N ASN A 37 25.32 8.58 -5.52
CA ASN A 37 26.38 7.79 -4.90
C ASN A 37 26.06 6.29 -4.83
N PRO A 38 25.79 5.60 -5.96
CA PRO A 38 25.35 4.20 -5.94
C PRO A 38 26.35 3.27 -5.25
N LYS A 39 27.65 3.57 -5.35
CA LYS A 39 28.74 2.84 -4.68
C LYS A 39 28.67 2.80 -3.15
N LYS A 40 27.92 3.71 -2.50
CA LYS A 40 27.72 3.67 -1.04
C LYS A 40 26.69 2.61 -0.63
N ILE A 41 25.85 2.20 -1.57
CA ILE A 41 24.64 1.41 -1.31
C ILE A 41 24.75 0.04 -1.97
N PHE A 42 25.24 -0.03 -3.21
CA PHE A 42 25.32 -1.26 -3.99
C PHE A 42 26.77 -1.72 -4.18
N ALA A 43 27.01 -3.01 -3.96
CA ALA A 43 28.33 -3.63 -4.07
C ALA A 43 28.89 -3.60 -5.50
N ASN A 44 28.03 -3.69 -6.52
CA ASN A 44 28.40 -3.57 -7.93
C ASN A 44 28.63 -2.11 -8.37
N LYS A 45 28.34 -1.13 -7.49
CA LYS A 45 28.53 0.31 -7.71
C LYS A 45 27.67 0.92 -8.82
N ASP A 46 26.76 0.15 -9.40
CA ASP A 46 25.82 0.61 -10.40
C ASP A 46 24.53 1.12 -9.76
N VAL A 47 23.82 1.99 -10.46
CA VAL A 47 22.43 2.34 -10.09
C VAL A 47 21.51 1.14 -10.31
N PRO A 48 20.43 1.00 -9.52
CA PRO A 48 19.47 -0.08 -9.69
C PRO A 48 18.74 0.05 -11.03
N LYS A 49 18.39 -1.10 -11.63
CA LYS A 49 17.58 -1.15 -12.87
C LYS A 49 16.12 -0.75 -12.64
N VAL A 50 15.61 -0.99 -11.43
CA VAL A 50 14.25 -0.67 -11.00
C VAL A 50 14.34 -0.05 -9.61
N THR A 51 13.71 1.10 -9.44
CA THR A 51 13.56 1.77 -8.14
C THR A 51 12.09 1.91 -7.84
N VAL A 52 11.66 1.51 -6.64
CA VAL A 52 10.30 1.70 -6.15
C VAL A 52 10.35 2.65 -4.96
N ALA A 53 9.63 3.76 -5.05
CA ALA A 53 9.50 4.74 -3.98
C ALA A 53 8.05 4.74 -3.50
N TYR A 54 7.81 4.20 -2.30
CA TYR A 54 6.49 4.16 -1.69
C TYR A 54 6.36 5.30 -0.66
N ILE A 55 5.35 6.16 -0.84
CA ILE A 55 5.12 7.37 -0.02
C ILE A 55 3.79 7.22 0.73
N PRO A 56 3.79 6.74 1.99
CA PRO A 56 2.55 6.53 2.75
C PRO A 56 2.01 7.80 3.41
N LYS A 57 2.80 8.88 3.45
CA LYS A 57 2.47 10.04 4.29
C LYS A 57 1.21 10.79 3.85
N THR A 58 0.96 10.84 2.54
CA THR A 58 -0.23 11.46 1.98
C THR A 58 -1.50 10.74 2.43
N ASP A 59 -1.48 9.40 2.42
CA ASP A 59 -2.59 8.56 2.88
C ASP A 59 -2.83 8.69 4.39
N ASP A 60 -1.76 8.65 5.18
CA ASP A 60 -1.80 8.87 6.64
C ASP A 60 -2.44 10.22 7.01
N LEU A 61 -1.99 11.31 6.38
CA LEU A 61 -2.55 12.64 6.64
C LEU A 61 -4.00 12.76 6.20
N MET A 62 -4.32 12.19 5.05
CA MET A 62 -5.67 12.20 4.50
C MET A 62 -6.65 11.43 5.39
N HIS A 63 -6.30 10.25 5.90
CA HIS A 63 -7.13 9.49 6.83
C HIS A 63 -7.33 10.19 8.17
N ASN A 64 -6.27 10.82 8.69
CA ASN A 64 -6.30 11.41 10.02
C ASN A 64 -6.87 12.83 10.07
N LYS A 65 -6.70 13.60 8.99
CA LYS A 65 -7.01 15.05 8.97
C LYS A 65 -7.96 15.47 7.86
N GLY A 66 -8.12 14.65 6.81
CA GLY A 66 -8.91 14.96 5.63
C GLY A 66 -8.08 15.56 4.49
N PHE A 67 -8.58 15.39 3.26
CA PHE A 67 -7.91 15.87 2.03
C PHE A 67 -7.89 17.40 1.91
N ASP A 68 -8.75 18.11 2.64
CA ASP A 68 -8.85 19.58 2.64
C ASP A 68 -8.00 20.22 3.75
N HIS A 69 -7.34 19.42 4.58
CA HIS A 69 -6.51 19.93 5.67
C HIS A 69 -5.20 20.55 5.14
N PRO A 70 -4.75 21.71 5.66
CA PRO A 70 -3.54 22.39 5.19
C PRO A 70 -2.29 21.51 5.18
N GLU A 71 -2.14 20.62 6.15
CA GLU A 71 -1.00 19.69 6.21
C GLU A 71 -1.01 18.64 5.10
N TYR A 72 -2.18 18.11 4.73
CA TYR A 72 -2.28 17.19 3.59
C TYR A 72 -1.92 17.92 2.29
N ILE A 73 -2.48 19.11 2.10
CA ILE A 73 -2.19 19.96 0.93
C ILE A 73 -0.68 20.26 0.87
N GLN A 74 -0.07 20.60 2.01
CA GLN A 74 1.37 20.86 2.08
C GLN A 74 2.20 19.62 1.75
N GLU A 75 1.80 18.43 2.22
CA GLU A 75 2.49 17.18 1.88
C GLU A 75 2.42 16.88 0.37
N VAL A 76 1.29 17.13 -0.29
CA VAL A 76 1.15 16.98 -1.74
C VAL A 76 2.04 17.98 -2.50
N ILE A 77 2.13 19.23 -2.02
CA ILE A 77 3.04 20.24 -2.58
C ILE A 77 4.51 19.82 -2.37
N ASP A 78 4.83 19.23 -1.22
CA ASP A 78 6.16 18.73 -0.91
C ASP A 78 6.51 17.52 -1.79
N CYS A 79 5.58 16.59 -2.03
CA CYS A 79 5.72 15.52 -3.02
C CYS A 79 6.17 16.07 -4.38
N ASP A 80 5.41 17.03 -4.94
CA ASP A 80 5.73 17.63 -6.25
C ASP A 80 7.13 18.26 -6.26
N ARG A 81 7.46 19.02 -5.21
CA ARG A 81 8.78 19.66 -5.05
C ARG A 81 9.91 18.64 -5.03
N TYR A 82 9.77 17.55 -4.28
CA TYR A 82 10.80 16.52 -4.18
C TYR A 82 10.88 15.64 -5.42
N ILE A 83 9.77 15.42 -6.13
CA ILE A 83 9.78 14.81 -7.47
C ILE A 83 10.61 15.70 -8.40
N GLY A 84 10.36 17.01 -8.42
CA GLY A 84 11.15 17.96 -9.22
C GLY A 84 12.66 17.93 -8.88
N SER A 85 12.99 17.80 -7.59
CA SER A 85 14.37 17.63 -7.12
C SER A 85 15.00 16.32 -7.59
N LEU A 86 14.26 15.21 -7.56
CA LEU A 86 14.68 13.92 -8.11
C LEU A 86 14.93 14.01 -9.62
N ILE A 87 14.01 14.62 -10.38
CA ILE A 87 14.18 14.86 -11.82
C ILE A 87 15.48 15.64 -12.10
N LYS A 88 15.75 16.70 -11.32
CA LYS A 88 17.00 17.46 -11.44
C LYS A 88 18.22 16.60 -11.14
N THR A 89 18.14 15.75 -10.13
CA THR A 89 19.22 14.81 -9.80
C THR A 89 19.48 13.85 -10.95
N LEU A 90 18.44 13.23 -11.53
CA LEU A 90 18.57 12.33 -12.68
C LEU A 90 19.20 13.03 -13.90
N LYS A 91 18.82 14.29 -14.16
CA LYS A 91 19.43 15.09 -15.24
C LYS A 91 20.91 15.35 -14.99
N ASN A 92 21.26 15.79 -13.78
CA ASN A 92 22.64 16.11 -13.41
C ASN A 92 23.56 14.89 -13.38
N THR A 93 23.01 13.70 -13.13
CA THR A 93 23.75 12.44 -13.06
C THR A 93 23.75 11.68 -14.40
N GLY A 94 23.07 12.21 -15.43
CA GLY A 94 23.04 11.61 -16.77
C GLY A 94 22.06 10.44 -16.93
N TYR A 95 21.20 10.17 -15.95
CA TYR A 95 20.26 9.05 -15.99
C TYR A 95 18.87 9.41 -16.52
N TYR A 96 18.52 10.70 -16.61
CA TYR A 96 17.16 11.12 -16.96
C TYR A 96 16.67 10.55 -18.31
N ASP A 97 17.44 10.70 -19.38
CA ASP A 97 17.01 10.27 -20.72
C ASP A 97 16.94 8.73 -20.89
N SER A 98 17.54 7.98 -19.96
CA SER A 98 17.51 6.51 -19.95
C SER A 98 16.57 5.92 -18.91
N THR A 99 15.79 6.76 -18.21
CA THR A 99 14.90 6.33 -17.13
C THR A 99 13.44 6.55 -17.52
N ALA A 100 12.65 5.49 -17.51
CA ALA A 100 11.18 5.59 -17.54
C ALA A 100 10.68 5.88 -16.12
N ILE A 101 9.82 6.89 -15.97
CA ILE A 101 9.29 7.32 -14.67
C ILE A 101 7.77 7.14 -14.67
N GLY A 102 7.28 6.32 -13.75
CA GLY A 102 5.85 6.16 -13.48
C GLY A 102 5.51 6.73 -12.11
N ILE A 103 4.48 7.58 -12.06
CA ILE A 103 3.90 8.10 -10.81
C ILE A 103 2.47 7.59 -10.77
N ILE A 104 2.16 6.74 -9.80
CA ILE A 104 0.86 6.08 -9.66
C ILE A 104 0.37 6.17 -8.23
N SER A 105 -0.94 6.09 -8.05
CA SER A 105 -1.62 5.91 -6.76
C SER A 105 -2.47 4.64 -6.86
N ASP A 106 -2.59 3.90 -5.78
CA ASP A 106 -3.46 2.73 -5.68
C ASP A 106 -4.93 3.13 -5.52
N HIS A 107 -5.20 4.25 -4.83
CA HIS A 107 -6.52 4.83 -4.72
C HIS A 107 -6.49 6.35 -4.53
N GLY A 108 -7.69 6.95 -4.58
CA GLY A 108 -7.94 8.31 -4.12
C GLY A 108 -8.71 8.30 -2.81
N ASN A 109 -9.39 9.39 -2.49
CA ASN A 109 -10.25 9.50 -1.31
C ASN A 109 -11.36 10.54 -1.50
N TYR A 110 -12.36 10.48 -0.64
CA TYR A 110 -13.50 11.38 -0.64
C TYR A 110 -13.94 11.64 0.81
N LYS A 111 -14.60 12.79 1.03
CA LYS A 111 -15.13 13.13 2.35
C LYS A 111 -16.24 12.15 2.71
N SER A 112 -16.10 11.45 3.82
CA SER A 112 -17.25 10.76 4.39
C SER A 112 -18.20 11.78 5.01
N GLU A 113 -19.42 11.87 4.48
CA GLU A 113 -20.46 12.78 5.01
C GLU A 113 -21.26 12.13 6.13
N LYS A 114 -21.30 10.80 6.18
CA LYS A 114 -22.21 10.05 7.04
C LYS A 114 -21.49 8.88 7.66
N LEU A 115 -21.66 8.75 8.98
CA LEU A 115 -21.28 7.57 9.73
C LEU A 115 -22.56 6.82 10.10
N TYR A 116 -22.62 5.55 9.73
CA TYR A 116 -23.71 4.66 10.12
C TYR A 116 -23.15 3.57 11.02
N ASP A 117 -23.72 3.45 12.22
CA ASP A 117 -23.47 2.29 13.06
C ASP A 117 -24.34 1.12 12.58
N ILE A 118 -23.69 0.14 11.97
CA ILE A 118 -24.33 -1.07 11.46
C ILE A 118 -24.38 -2.19 12.52
N ALA A 119 -23.73 -2.03 13.68
CA ALA A 119 -23.73 -3.04 14.74
C ALA A 119 -25.14 -3.40 15.25
N PRO A 120 -26.10 -2.46 15.42
CA PRO A 120 -27.46 -2.79 15.81
C PRO A 120 -28.17 -3.72 14.84
N PHE A 121 -27.95 -3.56 13.52
CA PHE A 121 -28.53 -4.44 12.51
C PHE A 121 -28.03 -5.88 12.67
N PHE A 122 -26.72 -6.05 12.83
CA PHE A 122 -26.13 -7.38 13.02
C PHE A 122 -26.59 -8.03 14.33
N LYS A 123 -26.68 -7.24 15.41
CA LYS A 123 -27.18 -7.72 16.70
C LYS A 123 -28.65 -8.16 16.64
N ASP A 124 -29.50 -7.44 15.93
CA ASP A 124 -30.91 -7.83 15.69
C ASP A 124 -31.01 -9.17 14.94
N LYS A 125 -30.04 -9.47 14.06
CA LYS A 125 -29.94 -10.74 13.34
C LYS A 125 -29.20 -11.83 14.12
N GLY A 126 -28.84 -11.58 15.38
CA GLY A 126 -28.15 -12.56 16.23
C GLY A 126 -26.65 -12.70 15.96
N PHE A 127 -26.07 -11.91 15.05
CA PHE A 127 -24.63 -11.95 14.79
C PHE A 127 -23.86 -11.29 15.92
N THR A 128 -22.72 -11.91 16.27
CA THR A 128 -21.78 -11.38 17.27
C THR A 128 -20.41 -11.12 16.65
N GLN A 129 -19.71 -10.12 17.16
CA GLN A 129 -18.37 -9.76 16.68
C GLN A 129 -17.42 -10.95 16.79
N TYR A 130 -16.74 -11.28 15.71
CA TYR A 130 -15.72 -12.30 15.68
C TYR A 130 -14.49 -11.82 16.46
N LEU A 131 -14.02 -12.65 17.38
CA LEU A 131 -12.82 -12.45 18.17
C LEU A 131 -11.79 -13.53 17.76
N PRO A 132 -10.91 -13.26 16.79
CA PRO A 132 -10.01 -14.27 16.22
C PRO A 132 -9.18 -15.02 17.25
N ARG A 133 -8.71 -14.32 18.28
CA ARG A 133 -7.91 -14.93 19.38
C ARG A 133 -8.66 -15.96 20.21
N LYS A 134 -10.00 -15.90 20.21
CA LYS A 134 -10.88 -16.77 20.97
C LYS A 134 -11.65 -17.75 20.07
N GLY A 135 -11.66 -17.53 18.76
CA GLY A 135 -12.45 -18.34 17.81
C GLY A 135 -13.95 -18.28 18.10
N ILE A 136 -14.45 -17.16 18.61
CA ILE A 136 -15.87 -16.97 18.93
C ILE A 136 -16.45 -15.80 18.13
N GLY A 137 -17.73 -15.89 17.79
CA GLY A 137 -18.46 -14.92 16.98
C GLY A 137 -18.49 -15.27 15.50
N ASP A 138 -19.27 -14.51 14.74
CA ASP A 138 -19.71 -14.93 13.40
C ASP A 138 -19.53 -13.82 12.36
N PHE A 139 -19.17 -12.61 12.79
CA PHE A 139 -19.04 -11.43 11.94
C PHE A 139 -17.79 -10.62 12.27
N ASP A 140 -16.90 -10.42 11.30
CA ASP A 140 -15.79 -9.48 11.39
C ASP A 140 -15.93 -8.41 10.31
N CYS A 141 -15.81 -7.14 10.69
CA CYS A 141 -15.71 -6.05 9.73
C CYS A 141 -14.39 -5.36 10.01
N ALA A 142 -13.38 -5.73 9.24
CA ALA A 142 -12.02 -5.23 9.42
C ALA A 142 -11.56 -4.56 8.13
N MET A 143 -10.95 -3.38 8.29
CA MET A 143 -10.30 -2.57 7.25
C MET A 143 -11.18 -2.21 6.02
N GLY A 144 -11.64 -0.96 6.00
CA GLY A 144 -11.86 -0.22 4.74
C GLY A 144 -13.00 -0.68 3.81
N GLY A 145 -13.80 -1.69 4.17
CA GLY A 145 -14.97 -2.09 3.40
C GLY A 145 -15.17 -3.60 3.20
N LEU A 146 -14.36 -4.44 3.82
CA LEU A 146 -14.52 -5.90 3.77
C LEU A 146 -15.16 -6.41 5.07
N GLY A 147 -16.34 -7.03 4.92
CA GLY A 147 -17.01 -7.78 5.98
C GLY A 147 -16.85 -9.28 5.72
N PHE A 148 -16.39 -10.02 6.72
CA PHE A 148 -16.30 -11.47 6.70
C PHE A 148 -17.37 -12.07 7.61
N PHE A 149 -18.11 -13.03 7.08
CA PHE A 149 -18.90 -13.93 7.90
C PHE A 149 -18.07 -15.18 8.17
N ASN A 150 -17.86 -15.49 9.44
CA ASN A 150 -17.20 -16.71 9.85
C ASN A 150 -18.27 -17.77 10.13
N PHE A 151 -18.34 -18.77 9.27
CA PHE A 151 -19.23 -19.91 9.46
C PHE A 151 -18.45 -21.03 10.16
N PRO A 152 -19.01 -21.67 11.20
CA PRO A 152 -18.36 -22.80 11.85
C PRO A 152 -18.16 -23.94 10.85
N GLY A 153 -16.97 -24.54 10.85
CA GLY A 153 -16.67 -25.71 10.02
C GLY A 153 -15.39 -26.40 10.48
N ASP A 154 -15.22 -27.66 10.09
CA ASP A 154 -14.05 -28.48 10.50
C ASP A 154 -12.71 -27.90 10.04
N ASN A 155 -12.69 -27.15 8.92
CA ASN A 155 -11.52 -26.47 8.38
C ASN A 155 -11.92 -25.34 7.41
N TRP A 156 -10.94 -24.57 6.93
CA TRP A 156 -11.13 -23.42 6.03
C TRP A 156 -11.65 -23.74 4.62
N PHE A 157 -11.65 -25.01 4.20
CA PHE A 157 -12.29 -25.47 2.95
C PHE A 157 -13.78 -25.78 3.13
N ASN A 158 -14.25 -25.82 4.38
CA ASN A 158 -15.62 -26.20 4.69
C ASN A 158 -16.52 -24.96 4.53
N HIS A 159 -17.08 -24.79 3.32
CA HIS A 159 -17.99 -23.71 3.00
C HIS A 159 -19.44 -24.20 3.00
N PRO A 160 -20.38 -23.49 3.64
CA PRO A 160 -21.79 -23.85 3.59
C PRO A 160 -22.31 -23.76 2.15
N THR A 161 -23.09 -24.76 1.75
CA THR A 161 -23.86 -24.72 0.49
C THR A 161 -24.90 -23.61 0.52
N ILE A 162 -25.37 -23.19 -0.66
CA ILE A 162 -26.47 -22.20 -0.78
C ILE A 162 -27.71 -22.64 0.02
N GLU A 163 -27.99 -23.94 0.06
CA GLU A 163 -29.14 -24.48 0.79
C GLU A 163 -28.95 -24.46 2.30
N GLN A 164 -27.72 -24.71 2.78
CA GLN A 164 -27.37 -24.52 4.20
C GLN A 164 -27.46 -23.04 4.61
N LEU A 165 -27.03 -22.12 3.73
CA LEU A 165 -27.13 -20.68 3.99
C LEU A 165 -28.57 -20.17 4.12
N LYS A 166 -29.54 -20.77 3.41
CA LYS A 166 -30.96 -20.39 3.52
C LYS A 166 -31.55 -20.63 4.91
N ASN A 167 -30.97 -21.56 5.67
CA ASN A 167 -31.41 -21.95 7.00
C ASN A 167 -30.45 -21.46 8.10
N PHE A 168 -29.47 -20.61 7.74
CA PHE A 168 -28.46 -20.10 8.67
C PHE A 168 -28.99 -18.81 9.32
N GLY A 169 -29.54 -18.92 10.53
CA GLY A 169 -30.16 -17.81 11.27
C GLY A 169 -31.22 -18.30 12.24
#